data_AF-A0A2R4A5V8-F1
#
_entry.id   AF-A0A2R4A5V8-F1
#
_cell.length_a   1.000
_cell.length_b   1.000
_cell.length_c   1.000
_cell.angle_alpha   90.00
_cell.angle_beta   90.00
_cell.angle_gamma   90.00
#
_symmetry.space_group_name_H-M   'P 1'
#
loop_
_entity.id
_entity.type
_entity.pdbx_description
1 polymer ?
#
loop_
_entity_poly.entity_id
_entity_poly.type
_entity_poly.pdbx_seq_one_letter_code
_entity_poly.pdbx_strand_id
1 'polypeptide(L)'
;NTHWGLVCPAETPEGQACGLVKNLSLMCYVSVGTPGEPLTDFMRQRGMDLLEEYDPVLEPKSTKVFINGTWVGVHKNAGQLTETLRSLRRKGLLSFEVTIIRDVREREIRVFT
;
A
#
# COMPACT_ATOMS: atom_id res chain seq x y z
N ASN A 1 14.98 11.48 3.65
CA ASN A 1 14.02 12.53 3.22
C ASN A 1 12.57 12.01 3.14
N THR A 2 12.02 11.42 4.21
CA THR A 2 10.62 10.93 4.24
C THR A 2 9.65 11.90 4.92
N HIS A 3 10.14 12.93 5.62
CA HIS A 3 9.31 13.93 6.30
C HIS A 3 8.65 14.94 5.35
N TRP A 4 9.14 15.04 4.10
CA TRP A 4 8.69 16.05 3.15
C TRP A 4 7.18 15.96 2.90
N GLY A 5 6.48 17.08 3.07
CA GLY A 5 5.02 17.17 2.90
C GLY A 5 4.19 16.66 4.09
N LEU A 6 4.78 15.92 5.03
CA LEU A 6 4.08 15.37 6.21
C LEU A 6 4.34 16.15 7.49
N VAL A 7 5.58 16.57 7.71
CA VAL A 7 6.03 17.25 8.94
C VAL A 7 6.53 18.65 8.58
N CYS A 8 6.24 19.64 9.44
CA CYS A 8 6.77 21.00 9.32
C CYS A 8 8.32 20.96 9.45
N PRO A 9 9.07 21.47 8.46
CA PRO A 9 10.54 21.36 8.48
C PRO A 9 11.21 22.32 9.48
N ALA A 10 10.52 23.38 9.91
CA ALA A 10 11.07 24.43 10.76
C ALA A 10 10.61 24.36 12.22
N GLU A 11 9.40 23.85 12.47
CA GLU A 11 8.78 23.92 13.78
C GLU A 11 9.16 22.70 14.64
N THR A 12 10.33 22.78 15.27
CA THR A 12 10.81 21.84 16.29
C THR A 12 11.45 22.64 17.43
N PRO A 13 11.27 22.25 18.71
CA PRO A 13 11.85 22.97 19.84
C PRO A 13 13.38 22.86 19.83
N GLU A 14 14.04 23.86 20.41
CA GLU A 14 15.49 23.82 20.64
C GLU A 14 15.87 22.87 21.80
N GLY A 15 17.17 22.61 21.94
CA GLY A 15 17.71 21.78 23.02
C GLY A 15 17.51 20.28 22.80
N GLN A 16 17.29 19.53 23.90
CA GLN A 16 17.24 18.06 23.87
C GLN A 16 16.07 17.49 23.05
N ALA A 17 15.01 18.27 22.86
CA ALA A 17 13.82 17.87 22.12
C ALA A 17 13.91 18.14 20.61
N CYS A 18 15.01 18.75 20.14
CA CYS A 18 15.21 19.09 18.73
C CYS A 18 15.16 17.84 17.86
N GLY A 19 14.21 17.81 16.93
CA GLY A 19 13.94 16.68 16.03
C GLY A 19 13.11 15.54 16.62
N LEU A 20 12.87 15.53 17.94
CA LEU A 20 11.97 14.56 18.61
C LEU A 20 10.52 15.00 18.52
N VAL A 21 10.26 16.26 18.90
CA VAL A 21 8.92 16.86 18.78
C VAL A 21 8.76 17.37 17.36
N LYS A 22 7.68 16.93 16.71
CA LYS A 22 7.37 17.20 15.31
C LYS A 22 5.94 17.72 15.20
N ASN A 23 5.75 18.72 14.35
CA ASN A 23 4.43 19.27 14.04
C ASN A 23 3.99 18.83 12.64
N LEU A 24 2.70 18.50 12.48
CA LEU A 24 2.14 18.11 11.19
C LEU A 24 2.13 19.30 10.23
N SER A 25 2.29 19.04 8.94
CA SER A 25 2.08 20.06 7.91
C SER A 25 0.59 20.41 7.77
N LEU A 26 0.28 21.59 7.21
CA LEU A 26 -1.10 22.08 7.07
C LEU A 26 -2.04 21.14 6.30
N MET A 27 -1.51 20.40 5.32
CA MET A 27 -2.28 19.44 4.51
C MET A 27 -2.04 17.98 4.93
N CYS A 28 -1.34 17.76 6.04
CA CYS A 28 -1.11 16.41 6.53
C CYS A 28 -2.43 15.78 6.97
N TYR A 29 -2.59 14.52 6.63
CA TYR A 29 -3.75 13.73 7.00
C TYR A 29 -3.28 12.41 7.61
N VAL A 30 -3.86 12.04 8.76
CA VAL A 30 -3.57 10.79 9.47
C VAL A 30 -4.70 9.80 9.16
N SER A 31 -4.36 8.64 8.61
CA SER A 31 -5.32 7.60 8.25
C SER A 31 -6.12 7.10 9.45
N VAL A 32 -7.43 6.98 9.30
CA VAL A 32 -8.31 6.40 10.33
C VAL A 32 -8.48 4.88 10.19
N GLY A 33 -8.15 4.35 9.01
CA GLY A 33 -8.16 2.93 8.70
C GLY A 33 -9.46 2.47 8.05
N THR A 34 -9.33 1.46 7.21
CA THR A 34 -10.45 0.81 6.50
C THR A 34 -10.31 -0.71 6.53
N PRO A 35 -11.42 -1.47 6.48
CA PRO A 35 -11.35 -2.93 6.45
C PRO A 35 -10.63 -3.45 5.20
N GLY A 36 -9.62 -4.31 5.39
CA GLY A 36 -8.83 -4.89 4.29
C GLY A 36 -9.43 -6.14 3.65
N GLU A 37 -10.32 -6.86 4.36
CA GLU A 37 -10.90 -8.15 3.92
C GLU A 37 -11.60 -8.08 2.54
N PRO A 38 -12.44 -7.06 2.23
CA PRO A 38 -13.12 -6.99 0.94
C PRO A 38 -12.15 -6.88 -0.24
N LEU A 39 -10.92 -6.42 0.02
CA LEU A 39 -9.92 -6.22 -1.00
C LEU A 39 -9.30 -7.55 -1.44
N THR A 40 -9.14 -8.52 -0.55
CA THR A 40 -8.65 -9.86 -0.88
C THR A 40 -9.60 -10.55 -1.86
N ASP A 41 -10.90 -10.55 -1.54
CA ASP A 41 -11.93 -11.16 -2.39
C ASP A 41 -12.01 -10.47 -3.75
N PHE A 42 -11.95 -9.12 -3.75
CA PHE A 42 -11.92 -8.35 -4.98
C PHE A 42 -10.72 -8.70 -5.85
N MET A 43 -9.51 -8.79 -5.27
CA MET A 43 -8.31 -9.12 -6.02
C MET A 43 -8.36 -10.55 -6.56
N ARG A 44 -8.92 -11.50 -5.80
CA ARG A 44 -9.14 -12.88 -6.26
C ARG A 44 -10.04 -12.92 -7.49
N GLN A 45 -11.16 -12.19 -7.48
CA GLN A 45 -12.05 -12.05 -8.64
C GLN A 45 -11.37 -11.38 -9.85
N ARG A 46 -10.25 -10.69 -9.66
CA ARG A 46 -9.45 -10.07 -10.71
C ARG A 46 -8.25 -10.89 -11.17
N GLY A 47 -8.16 -12.16 -10.76
CA GLY A 47 -7.11 -13.08 -11.20
C GLY A 47 -5.88 -13.11 -10.30
N MET A 48 -6.04 -12.73 -9.02
CA MET A 48 -5.06 -13.06 -7.98
C MET A 48 -5.30 -14.50 -7.52
N ASP A 49 -4.25 -15.31 -7.56
CA ASP A 49 -4.25 -16.66 -7.01
C ASP A 49 -3.90 -16.60 -5.52
N LEU A 50 -4.59 -17.37 -4.68
CA LEU A 50 -4.30 -17.38 -3.25
C LEU A 50 -2.94 -18.00 -2.98
N LEU A 51 -2.33 -17.65 -1.84
CA LEU A 51 -1.02 -18.20 -1.47
C LEU A 51 -1.03 -19.73 -1.39
N GLU A 52 -2.14 -20.32 -0.95
CA GLU A 52 -2.34 -21.77 -0.84
C GLU A 52 -2.39 -22.48 -2.20
N GLU A 53 -2.77 -21.75 -3.26
CA GLU A 53 -2.92 -22.25 -4.63
C GLU A 53 -1.64 -22.00 -5.46
N TYR A 54 -0.67 -21.27 -4.91
CA TYR A 54 0.52 -20.83 -5.62
C TYR A 54 1.65 -21.88 -5.60
N ASP A 55 2.11 -22.28 -6.79
CA ASP A 55 3.32 -23.08 -6.98
C ASP A 55 4.47 -22.21 -7.53
N PRO A 56 5.53 -21.95 -6.72
CA PRO A 56 6.65 -21.12 -7.15
C PRO A 56 7.53 -21.75 -8.24
N VAL A 57 7.47 -23.08 -8.41
CA VAL A 57 8.22 -23.78 -9.46
C VAL A 57 7.54 -23.60 -10.81
N LEU A 58 6.21 -23.68 -10.83
CA LEU A 58 5.42 -23.47 -12.05
C LEU A 58 5.37 -22.00 -12.45
N GLU A 59 5.31 -21.08 -11.48
CA GLU A 59 5.06 -19.66 -11.74
C GLU A 59 6.10 -18.71 -11.11
N PRO A 60 7.40 -18.84 -11.42
CA PRO A 60 8.48 -18.10 -10.77
C PRO A 60 8.50 -16.59 -11.08
N LYS A 61 7.65 -16.15 -12.02
CA LYS A 61 7.54 -14.74 -12.47
C LYS A 61 6.33 -14.02 -11.89
N SER A 62 5.53 -14.69 -11.07
CA SER A 62 4.38 -14.08 -10.41
C SER A 62 4.83 -12.95 -9.48
N THR A 63 3.96 -11.97 -9.27
CA THR A 63 4.19 -10.85 -8.35
C THR A 63 3.43 -11.12 -7.06
N LYS A 64 4.10 -11.02 -5.92
CA LYS A 64 3.49 -11.23 -4.60
C LYS A 64 2.53 -10.09 -4.27
N VAL A 65 1.41 -10.39 -3.63
CA VAL A 65 0.44 -9.40 -3.19
C VAL A 65 0.35 -9.43 -1.67
N PHE A 66 0.60 -8.28 -1.05
CA PHE A 66 0.54 -8.08 0.39
C PHE A 66 -0.58 -7.11 0.75
N ILE A 67 -1.34 -7.44 1.81
CA ILE A 67 -2.34 -6.55 2.42
C ILE A 67 -1.98 -6.42 3.90
N ASN A 68 -1.72 -5.18 4.34
CA ASN A 68 -1.31 -4.86 5.72
C ASN A 68 -0.13 -5.70 6.24
N GLY A 69 0.80 -6.03 5.34
CA GLY A 69 1.99 -6.85 5.65
C GLY A 69 1.79 -8.37 5.51
N THR A 70 0.54 -8.84 5.40
CA THR A 70 0.26 -10.26 5.18
C THR A 70 0.36 -10.61 3.70
N TRP A 71 1.12 -11.64 3.35
CA TRP A 71 1.16 -12.19 2.00
C TRP A 71 -0.12 -12.98 1.73
N VAL A 72 -1.01 -12.42 0.91
CA VAL A 72 -2.34 -13.03 0.64
C VAL A 72 -2.37 -13.88 -0.63
N GLY A 73 -1.47 -13.61 -1.59
CA GLY A 73 -1.48 -14.32 -2.87
C GLY A 73 -0.47 -13.79 -3.87
N VAL A 74 -0.62 -14.22 -5.11
CA VAL A 74 0.22 -13.80 -6.23
C VAL A 74 -0.62 -13.38 -7.43
N HIS A 75 -0.05 -12.57 -8.31
CA HIS A 75 -0.71 -12.15 -9.54
C HIS A 75 0.28 -12.12 -10.71
N LYS A 76 -0.13 -12.66 -11.85
CA LYS A 76 0.72 -12.74 -13.08
C LYS A 76 0.91 -11.38 -13.75
N ASN A 77 -0.14 -10.55 -13.77
CA ASN A 77 -0.09 -9.21 -14.35
C ASN A 77 -0.23 -8.10 -13.30
N ALA A 78 0.86 -7.79 -12.59
CA ALA A 78 0.88 -6.79 -11.54
C ALA A 78 0.47 -5.37 -12.01
N GLY A 79 0.77 -5.03 -13.26
CA GLY A 79 0.46 -3.72 -13.84
C GLY A 79 -1.04 -3.48 -13.90
N GLN A 80 -1.77 -4.43 -14.47
CA GLN A 80 -3.22 -4.39 -14.59
C GLN A 80 -3.93 -4.32 -13.23
N LEU A 81 -3.50 -5.13 -12.27
CA LEU A 81 -4.08 -5.12 -10.92
C LEU A 81 -3.87 -3.77 -10.23
N THR A 82 -2.64 -3.25 -10.27
CA THR A 82 -2.29 -1.96 -9.65
C THR A 82 -3.07 -0.80 -10.28
N GLU A 83 -3.21 -0.79 -11.61
CA GLU A 83 -3.97 0.24 -12.32
C GLU A 83 -5.47 0.18 -11.97
N THR A 84 -6.03 -1.02 -11.88
CA THR A 84 -7.41 -1.24 -11.45
C THR A 84 -7.65 -0.70 -10.06
N LEU A 85 -6.81 -1.06 -9.08
CA LEU A 85 -6.92 -0.56 -7.70
C LEU A 85 -6.80 0.98 -7.63
N ARG A 86 -5.85 1.57 -8.36
CA ARG A 86 -5.71 3.04 -8.44
C ARG A 86 -6.92 3.71 -9.08
N SER A 87 -7.52 3.09 -10.10
CA SER A 87 -8.74 3.57 -10.74
C SER A 87 -9.92 3.57 -9.76
N LEU A 88 -10.10 2.49 -8.99
CA LEU A 88 -11.14 2.40 -7.96
C LEU A 88 -10.98 3.47 -6.89
N ARG A 89 -9.75 3.69 -6.41
CA ARG A 89 -9.44 4.77 -5.44
C ARG A 89 -9.78 6.15 -5.99
N ARG A 90 -9.41 6.44 -7.25
CA ARG A 90 -9.73 7.73 -7.90
C ARG A 90 -11.22 7.93 -8.16
N LYS A 91 -12.00 6.85 -8.26
CA LYS A 91 -13.46 6.89 -8.38
C LYS A 91 -14.19 6.96 -7.03
N GLY A 92 -13.46 6.89 -5.91
CA GLY A 92 -14.05 6.87 -4.57
C GLY A 92 -14.69 5.53 -4.16
N LEU A 93 -14.50 4.47 -4.95
CA LEU A 93 -14.98 3.12 -4.61
C LEU A 93 -14.08 2.41 -3.60
N LEU A 94 -12.81 2.84 -3.52
CA LEU A 94 -11.84 2.47 -2.50
C LEU A 94 -11.49 3.74 -1.74
N SER A 95 -11.34 3.68 -0.41
CA SER A 95 -10.98 4.85 0.40
C SER A 95 -9.71 5.51 -0.12
N PHE A 96 -9.70 6.85 -0.13
CA PHE A 96 -8.56 7.64 -0.58
C PHE A 96 -7.30 7.40 0.27
N GLU A 97 -7.49 6.95 1.51
CA GLU A 97 -6.43 6.64 2.48
C GLU A 97 -5.66 5.37 2.10
N VAL A 98 -6.27 4.48 1.32
CA VAL A 98 -5.65 3.20 0.95
C VAL A 98 -4.40 3.45 0.13
N THR A 99 -3.27 2.95 0.62
CA THR A 99 -1.97 3.08 -0.01
C THR A 99 -1.71 1.89 -0.92
N ILE A 100 -1.34 2.16 -2.18
CA ILE A 100 -1.10 1.11 -3.20
C ILE A 100 0.31 1.30 -3.77
N ILE A 101 1.21 0.39 -3.44
CA ILE A 101 2.62 0.41 -3.85
C ILE A 101 2.87 -0.80 -4.75
N ARG A 102 3.56 -0.58 -5.87
CA ARG A 102 4.08 -1.64 -6.73
C ARG A 102 5.60 -1.51 -6.78
N ASP A 103 6.29 -2.44 -6.15
CA ASP A 103 7.73 -2.59 -6.27
C ASP A 103 8.04 -3.56 -7.42
N VAL A 104 8.59 -3.01 -8.51
CA VAL A 104 8.90 -3.78 -9.71
C VAL A 104 10.16 -4.63 -9.52
N ARG A 105 11.10 -4.20 -8.68
CA ARG A 105 12.37 -4.89 -8.45
C ARG A 105 12.14 -6.12 -7.58
N GLU A 106 11.43 -5.94 -6.48
CA GLU A 106 11.10 -7.03 -5.55
C GLU A 106 9.93 -7.90 -6.02
N ARG A 107 9.24 -7.48 -7.09
CA ARG A 107 8.01 -8.09 -7.61
C ARG A 107 6.94 -8.22 -6.52
N GLU A 108 6.61 -7.08 -5.92
CA GLU A 108 5.61 -7.01 -4.86
C GLU A 108 4.59 -5.90 -5.13
N ILE A 109 3.33 -6.21 -4.85
CA ILE A 109 2.27 -5.22 -4.64
C ILE A 109 2.01 -5.18 -3.14
N ARG A 110 2.06 -4.01 -2.54
CA ARG A 110 1.74 -3.81 -1.12
C ARG A 110 0.59 -2.84 -1.01
N VAL A 111 -0.46 -3.27 -0.32
CA VAL A 111 -1.64 -2.45 -0.02
C VAL A 111 -1.76 -2.27 1.49
N PHE A 112 -1.99 -1.03 1.92
CA PHE A 112 -2.24 -0.69 3.32
C PHE A 112 -3.58 0.04 3.42
N THR A 113 -4.44 -0.40 4.33
CA THR A 113 -5.84 0.07 4.46
C THR A 113 -6.10 0.78 5.77
#